data_AF-A0A3M1FRM8-F1
#
_entry.id   AF-A0A3M1FRM8-F1
#
_cell.length_a   1.000
_cell.length_b   1.000
_cell.length_c   1.000
_cell.angle_alpha   90.00
_cell.angle_beta   90.00
_cell.angle_gamma   90.00
#
_symmetry.space_group_name_H-M   'P 1'
#
loop_
_entity.id
_entity.type
_entity.pdbx_description
1 polymer ?
#
loop_
_entity_poly.entity_id
_entity_poly.type
_entity_poly.pdbx_seq_one_letter_code
_entity_poly.pdbx_strand_id
1 'polypeptide(L)'
;MRAWLRRLLCGRTPSGLYRVDARPPVQEILAAARRAGWHAAILRGDAITDKASFLDAIADGMAFPAYFGRNWDALDEVLTDPDALPEAAGYLLIWDNPVK
;
A
#
# COMPACT_ATOMS: atom_id res chain seq x y z
N MET A 1 11.14 16.22 0.68
CA MET A 1 9.85 15.51 0.85
C MET A 1 8.70 16.47 0.58
N ARG A 2 7.80 16.12 -0.34
CA ARG A 2 6.66 16.97 -0.77
C ARG A 2 5.65 17.19 0.37
N ALA A 3 4.96 18.34 0.35
CA ALA A 3 4.05 18.75 1.42
C ALA A 3 2.85 17.81 1.62
N TRP A 4 2.26 17.28 0.54
CA TRP A 4 1.14 16.34 0.60
C TRP A 4 1.57 15.00 1.24
N LEU A 5 2.73 14.47 0.84
CA LEU A 5 3.25 13.20 1.33
C LEU A 5 3.55 13.28 2.83
N ARG A 6 4.14 14.39 3.27
CA ARG A 6 4.33 14.66 4.70
C ARG A 6 3.01 14.66 5.46
N ARG A 7 1.96 15.31 4.94
CA ARG A 7 0.64 15.37 5.60
C ARG A 7 0.02 13.98 5.72
N LEU A 8 0.09 13.17 4.66
CA LEU A 8 -0.34 11.78 4.67
C LEU A 8 0.38 10.97 5.75
N LEU A 9 1.72 10.97 5.73
CA LEU A 9 2.52 10.15 6.63
C LEU A 9 2.45 10.57 8.11
N CYS A 10 2.02 11.81 8.41
CA CYS A 10 1.76 12.26 9.79
C CYS A 10 0.28 12.20 10.21
N GLY A 11 -0.56 11.49 9.46
CA GLY A 11 -1.97 11.26 9.82
C GLY A 11 -2.87 12.50 9.70
N ARG A 12 -2.42 13.56 9.02
CA ARG A 12 -3.21 14.79 8.78
C ARG A 12 -4.08 14.71 7.52
N THR A 13 -4.17 13.52 6.96
CA THR A 13 -4.99 13.16 5.81
C THR A 13 -5.69 11.84 6.17
N PRO A 14 -7.01 11.72 5.95
CA PRO A 14 -7.72 10.46 6.21
C PRO A 14 -7.14 9.27 5.43
N SER A 15 -7.41 8.04 5.89
CA SER A 15 -7.14 6.86 5.07
C SER A 15 -8.04 6.86 3.83
N GLY A 16 -7.51 6.43 2.68
CA GLY A 16 -8.28 6.41 1.43
C GLY A 16 -7.42 6.25 0.18
N LEU A 17 -8.09 6.24 -0.98
CA LEU A 17 -7.46 6.20 -2.30
C LEU A 17 -7.21 7.62 -2.79
N TYR A 18 -5.95 7.93 -3.10
CA TYR A 18 -5.53 9.25 -3.56
C TYR A 18 -4.88 9.17 -4.93
N ARG A 19 -5.37 9.98 -5.86
CA ARG A 19 -4.68 10.23 -7.13
C ARG A 19 -3.64 11.33 -6.92
N VAL A 20 -2.40 11.05 -7.29
CA VAL A 20 -1.30 12.02 -7.21
C VAL A 20 -0.88 12.41 -8.63
N ASP A 21 -1.22 13.63 -9.03
CA ASP A 21 -0.92 14.09 -10.40
C ASP A 21 0.56 14.46 -10.61
N ALA A 22 1.27 14.82 -9.54
CA ALA A 22 2.72 14.93 -9.57
C ALA A 22 3.34 13.54 -9.45
N ARG A 23 4.18 13.13 -10.39
CA ARG A 23 4.91 11.84 -10.36
C ARG A 23 6.30 12.00 -9.73
N PRO A 24 6.48 12.13 -8.40
CA PRO A 24 7.79 11.86 -7.84
C PRO A 24 8.16 10.40 -8.16
N PRO A 25 9.46 10.08 -8.24
CA PRO A 25 9.87 8.68 -8.33
C PRO A 25 9.23 7.88 -7.20
N VAL A 26 8.60 6.75 -7.52
CA VAL A 26 7.93 5.89 -6.53
C VAL A 26 8.87 5.48 -5.40
N GLN A 27 10.16 5.34 -5.72
CA GLN A 27 11.22 5.07 -4.74
C GLN A 27 11.38 6.18 -3.69
N GLU A 28 11.14 7.45 -4.05
CA GLU A 28 11.13 8.56 -3.09
C GLU A 28 9.97 8.42 -2.10
N ILE A 29 8.78 8.04 -2.59
CA ILE A 29 7.58 7.82 -1.76
C ILE A 29 7.85 6.66 -0.80
N LEU A 30 8.34 5.53 -1.31
CA LEU A 30 8.64 4.34 -0.53
C LEU A 30 9.68 4.62 0.57
N ALA A 31 10.76 5.34 0.24
CA ALA A 31 11.79 5.72 1.19
C ALA A 31 11.27 6.72 2.24
N ALA A 32 10.34 7.61 1.89
CA ALA A 32 9.71 8.49 2.85
C ALA A 32 8.77 7.75 3.81
N ALA A 33 7.95 6.83 3.30
CA ALA A 33 7.03 6.01 4.09
C ALA A 33 7.80 5.16 5.11
N ARG A 34 8.84 4.42 4.67
CA ARG A 34 9.68 3.61 5.56
C ARG A 34 10.34 4.43 6.67
N ARG A 35 10.86 5.62 6.36
CA ARG A 35 11.43 6.53 7.38
C ARG A 35 10.40 7.06 8.37
N ALA A 36 9.13 7.12 7.97
CA ALA A 36 8.02 7.50 8.85
C ALA A 36 7.46 6.31 9.65
N GLY A 37 8.05 5.11 9.52
CA GLY A 37 7.56 3.90 10.20
C GLY A 37 6.33 3.27 9.54
N TRP A 38 6.03 3.62 8.28
CA TRP A 38 4.95 3.01 7.52
C TRP A 38 5.45 1.76 6.79
N HIS A 39 4.61 0.74 6.74
CA HIS A 39 4.83 -0.43 5.89
C HIS A 39 4.22 -0.16 4.51
N ALA A 40 5.02 -0.27 3.45
CA ALA A 40 4.64 0.23 2.14
C ALA A 40 5.09 -0.69 1.01
N ALA A 41 4.23 -0.86 0.01
CA ALA A 41 4.44 -1.70 -1.15
C ALA A 41 4.10 -0.98 -2.46
N ILE A 42 4.79 -1.38 -3.54
CA ILE A 42 4.53 -0.89 -4.89
C ILE A 42 3.77 -1.98 -5.64
N LEU A 43 2.61 -1.61 -6.17
CA LEU A 43 1.82 -2.48 -7.04
C LEU A 43 2.07 -2.09 -8.48
N ARG A 44 2.51 -3.06 -9.30
CA ARG A 44 2.69 -2.88 -10.74
C ARG A 44 1.33 -2.95 -11.42
N GLY A 45 0.72 -1.80 -11.62
CA GLY A 45 -0.62 -1.63 -12.15
C GLY A 45 -0.82 -2.14 -13.57
N ASP A 46 0.25 -2.31 -14.32
CA ASP A 46 0.25 -2.91 -15.66
C ASP A 46 0.14 -4.43 -15.64
N ALA A 47 0.45 -5.07 -14.52
CA ALA A 47 0.32 -6.51 -14.31
C ALA A 47 -1.01 -6.90 -13.62
N ILE A 48 -1.77 -5.93 -13.11
CA ILE A 48 -3.03 -6.16 -12.40
C ILE A 48 -4.19 -5.98 -13.37
N THR A 49 -4.89 -7.08 -13.67
CA THR A 49 -5.94 -7.11 -14.71
C THR A 49 -7.32 -7.46 -14.16
N ASP A 50 -7.37 -7.95 -12.93
CA ASP A 50 -8.59 -8.36 -12.25
C ASP A 50 -8.42 -8.31 -10.72
N LYS A 51 -9.49 -8.66 -10.01
CA LYS A 51 -9.49 -8.70 -8.54
C LYS A 51 -8.47 -9.70 -7.99
N ALA A 52 -8.30 -10.85 -8.62
CA ALA A 52 -7.41 -11.91 -8.11
C ALA A 52 -5.95 -11.46 -8.17
N SER A 53 -5.51 -10.97 -9.33
CA SER A 53 -4.17 -10.39 -9.53
C SER A 53 -3.92 -9.17 -8.63
N PHE A 54 -4.95 -8.37 -8.34
CA PHE A 54 -4.84 -7.27 -7.37
C PHE A 54 -4.56 -7.78 -5.94
N LEU A 55 -5.33 -8.76 -5.48
CA LEU A 55 -5.18 -9.32 -4.13
C LEU A 55 -3.86 -10.07 -3.97
N ASP A 56 -3.42 -10.79 -5.00
CA ASP A 56 -2.09 -11.43 -5.03
C ASP A 56 -0.97 -10.39 -4.96
N ALA A 57 -1.06 -9.31 -5.74
CA ALA A 57 -0.04 -8.26 -5.72
C ALA A 57 0.05 -7.55 -4.35
N ILE A 58 -1.08 -7.37 -3.65
CA ILE A 58 -1.07 -6.87 -2.28
C ILE A 58 -0.40 -7.88 -1.34
N ALA A 59 -0.80 -9.15 -1.41
CA ALA A 59 -0.26 -10.19 -0.55
C ALA A 59 1.27 -10.30 -0.68
N ASP A 60 1.77 -10.32 -1.90
CA ASP A 60 3.20 -10.36 -2.20
C ASP A 60 3.91 -9.08 -1.72
N GLY A 61 3.34 -7.91 -2.06
CA GLY A 61 3.95 -6.61 -1.76
C GLY A 61 4.03 -6.32 -0.27
N MET A 62 3.02 -6.74 0.50
CA MET A 62 2.91 -6.53 1.94
C MET A 62 3.47 -7.70 2.75
N ALA A 63 3.88 -8.79 2.09
CA ALA A 63 4.31 -10.05 2.71
C ALA A 63 3.27 -10.67 3.65
N PHE A 64 2.02 -10.76 3.16
CA PHE A 64 0.93 -11.40 3.90
C PHE A 64 1.20 -12.89 4.16
N PRO A 65 0.57 -13.49 5.20
CA PRO A 65 0.73 -14.91 5.50
C PRO A 65 0.30 -15.82 4.34
N ALA A 66 0.92 -17.00 4.25
CA ALA A 66 0.65 -17.97 3.19
C ALA A 66 -0.82 -18.44 3.13
N TYR A 67 -1.53 -18.38 4.26
CA TYR A 67 -2.95 -18.73 4.36
C TYR A 67 -3.90 -17.62 3.91
N PHE A 68 -3.39 -16.51 3.35
CA PHE A 68 -4.22 -15.41 2.87
C PHE A 68 -5.30 -15.88 1.87
N GLY A 69 -6.57 -15.68 2.26
CA GLY A 69 -7.75 -16.21 1.57
C GLY A 69 -8.10 -15.55 0.24
N ARG A 70 -7.33 -14.54 -0.21
CA ARG A 70 -7.47 -13.89 -1.54
C ARG A 70 -8.90 -13.41 -1.83
N ASN A 71 -9.56 -12.85 -0.83
CA ASN A 71 -10.84 -12.18 -0.97
C ASN A 71 -10.85 -10.88 -0.13
N TRP A 72 -11.96 -10.14 -0.16
CA TRP A 72 -12.04 -8.85 0.52
C TRP A 72 -12.12 -8.99 2.04
N ASP A 73 -12.84 -10.01 2.51
CA ASP A 73 -12.98 -10.28 3.94
C ASP A 73 -11.63 -10.68 4.54
N ALA A 74 -10.87 -11.54 3.86
CA ALA A 74 -9.51 -11.92 4.24
C ALA A 74 -8.53 -10.73 4.22
N LEU A 75 -8.75 -9.76 3.32
CA LEU A 75 -7.95 -8.53 3.29
C LEU A 75 -8.25 -7.66 4.51
N ASP A 76 -9.53 -7.51 4.86
CA ASP A 76 -9.95 -6.77 6.06
C ASP A 76 -9.42 -7.44 7.33
N GLU A 77 -9.50 -8.77 7.41
CA GLU A 77 -8.94 -9.57 8.51
C GLU A 77 -7.43 -9.30 8.67
N VAL A 78 -6.64 -9.43 7.60
CA VAL A 78 -5.18 -9.21 7.70
C VAL A 78 -4.82 -7.76 8.01
N LEU A 79 -5.58 -6.78 7.53
CA LEU A 79 -5.30 -5.36 7.79
C LEU A 79 -5.67 -4.93 9.22
N THR A 80 -6.57 -5.67 9.87
CA THR A 80 -7.04 -5.38 11.24
C THR A 80 -6.41 -6.28 12.30
N ASP A 81 -5.82 -7.41 11.89
CA ASP A 81 -5.08 -8.33 12.75
C ASP A 81 -3.65 -7.84 13.03
N PRO A 82 -3.31 -7.48 14.28
CA PRO A 82 -1.97 -7.06 14.67
C PRO A 82 -0.91 -8.15 14.54
N ASP A 83 -1.31 -9.42 14.54
CA ASP A 83 -0.40 -10.57 14.43
C ASP A 83 -0.10 -10.92 12.95
N ALA A 84 -1.00 -10.52 12.03
CA ALA A 84 -0.85 -10.82 10.61
C ALA A 84 0.13 -9.89 9.88
N LEU A 85 0.34 -8.67 10.40
CA LEU A 85 1.22 -7.67 9.81
C LEU A 85 2.21 -7.06 10.81
N PRO A 86 3.39 -6.63 10.35
CA PRO A 86 4.34 -5.95 11.23
C PRO A 86 3.74 -4.67 11.83
N GLU A 87 4.09 -4.37 13.08
CA GLU A 87 3.75 -3.11 13.72
C GLU A 87 4.25 -1.94 12.86
N ALA A 88 3.32 -1.07 12.45
CA ALA A 88 3.59 0.07 11.59
C ALA A 88 2.70 1.27 11.96
N ALA A 89 3.19 2.48 11.69
CA ALA A 89 2.40 3.71 11.84
C ALA A 89 1.24 3.80 10.83
N GLY A 90 1.28 2.98 9.78
CA GLY A 90 0.25 2.88 8.75
C GLY A 90 0.71 2.03 7.57
N TYR A 91 -0.24 1.67 6.71
CA TYR A 91 -0.01 0.88 5.49
C TYR A 91 -0.20 1.75 4.25
N LEU A 92 0.73 1.65 3.29
CA LEU A 92 0.68 2.42 2.04
C LEU A 92 0.88 1.52 0.82
N LEU A 93 -0.14 1.42 -0.01
CA LEU A 93 -0.06 0.81 -1.34
C LEU A 93 0.15 1.90 -2.39
N ILE A 94 1.21 1.76 -3.19
CA ILE A 94 1.51 2.69 -4.29
C ILE A 94 1.16 1.99 -5.59
N TRP A 95 0.05 2.40 -6.20
CA TRP A 95 -0.33 1.92 -7.53
C TRP A 95 0.49 2.65 -8.59
N ASP A 96 1.47 1.97 -9.18
CA ASP A 96 2.35 2.52 -10.22
C ASP A 96 1.99 1.97 -11.60
N ASN A 97 2.19 2.79 -12.64
CA ASN A 97 1.93 2.43 -14.04
C ASN A 97 0.59 1.69 -14.31
N PRO A 98 -0.57 2.18 -13.83
CA PRO A 98 -1.86 1.56 -14.17
C PRO A 98 -2.10 1.57 -15.68
N VAL A 99 -2.60 0.46 -16.23
CA VAL A 99 -3.28 0.50 -17.53
C VAL A 99 -4.56 1.31 -17.37
N LYS A 100 -4.90 2.11 -18.39
CA LYS A 100 -6.13 2.93 -18.40
C LYS A 100 -7.38 2.08 -18.49
#